data_AF-A0A653DUQ7-F1
#
_entry.id   AF-A0A653DUQ7-F1
#
_cell.length_a   1.000
_cell.length_b   1.000
_cell.length_c   1.000
_cell.angle_alpha   90.00
_cell.angle_beta   90.00
_cell.angle_gamma   90.00
#
_symmetry.space_group_name_H-M   'P 1'
#
loop_
_entity.id
_entity.type
_entity.pdbx_description
1 polymer ?
#
loop_
_entity_poly.entity_id
_entity_poly.type
_entity_poly.pdbx_seq_one_letter_code
_entity_poly.pdbx_strand_id
1 'polypeptide(L)'
;MGSNVLKSSIEKATFTIIFQVLFRCISFILNAYIIRTVGQDVLGIMNVRLLLLESTILFLSQEPIFKACLADTKSQNWAQIVNQVWLSIPLCICISTVLVYVWINLLSTVEHAHLPQYKIGCYAMAVSCIIEQVTQVMVLVSQSYCFVKLKVMLDTIYIISRTIIFVYFVHNNPSFALNAFSIAQVSSSIVLLLLYVGFFTWYISALTEFKRKGNSKAAIFSDMLDFPFTSVKDFLPGVMANQ
;
A
#
# COMPACT_ATOMS: atom_id res chain seq x y z
N MET A 1 -22.58 -30.03 11.13
CA MET A 1 -22.32 -28.60 10.87
C MET A 1 -20.84 -28.28 10.61
N GLY A 2 -19.87 -28.89 11.30
CA GLY A 2 -18.43 -28.60 11.11
C GLY A 2 -17.83 -28.94 9.73
N SER A 3 -18.26 -30.01 9.06
CA SER A 3 -17.72 -30.41 7.74
C SER A 3 -17.98 -29.38 6.63
N ASN A 4 -19.15 -28.75 6.61
CA ASN A 4 -19.49 -27.72 5.61
C ASN A 4 -18.74 -26.41 5.86
N VAL A 5 -18.50 -26.04 7.12
CA VAL A 5 -17.70 -24.86 7.48
C VAL A 5 -16.23 -25.09 7.14
N LEU A 6 -15.71 -26.28 7.43
CA LEU A 6 -14.35 -26.66 7.08
C LEU A 6 -14.16 -26.68 5.56
N LYS A 7 -15.09 -27.28 4.81
CA LYS A 7 -15.06 -27.32 3.34
C LYS A 7 -15.12 -25.91 2.74
N SER A 8 -16.01 -25.03 3.21
CA SER A 8 -16.11 -23.64 2.73
C SER A 8 -14.88 -22.79 3.11
N SER A 9 -14.30 -23.02 4.28
CA SER A 9 -13.08 -22.33 4.72
C SER A 9 -11.87 -22.77 3.91
N ILE A 10 -11.73 -24.07 3.69
CA ILE A 10 -10.70 -24.66 2.83
C ILE A 10 -10.87 -24.16 1.41
N GLU A 11 -12.08 -24.16 0.85
CA GLU A 11 -12.34 -23.68 -0.50
C GLU A 11 -11.91 -22.22 -0.67
N LYS A 12 -12.30 -21.32 0.24
CA LYS A 12 -11.89 -19.91 0.22
C LYS A 12 -10.38 -19.74 0.40
N ALA A 13 -9.75 -20.53 1.27
CA ALA A 13 -8.31 -20.50 1.47
C ALA A 13 -7.56 -20.98 0.22
N THR A 14 -8.01 -22.10 -0.37
CA THR A 14 -7.47 -22.68 -1.60
C THR A 14 -7.58 -21.71 -2.76
N PHE A 15 -8.73 -21.07 -2.98
CA PHE A 15 -8.87 -20.03 -4.00
C PHE A 15 -7.87 -18.90 -3.78
N THR A 16 -7.74 -18.40 -2.55
CA THR A 16 -6.79 -17.32 -2.21
C THR A 16 -5.35 -17.74 -2.51
N ILE A 17 -4.95 -18.95 -2.13
CA ILE A 17 -3.61 -19.50 -2.37
C ILE A 17 -3.35 -19.64 -3.87
N ILE A 18 -4.30 -20.20 -4.63
CA ILE A 18 -4.17 -20.36 -6.08
C ILE A 18 -3.99 -19.00 -6.76
N PHE A 19 -4.82 -18.00 -6.42
CA PHE A 19 -4.68 -16.65 -6.98
C PHE A 19 -3.32 -16.03 -6.64
N GLN A 20 -2.85 -16.16 -5.40
CA GLN A 20 -1.52 -15.66 -5.03
C GLN A 20 -0.40 -16.34 -5.83
N VAL A 21 -0.43 -17.67 -5.96
CA VAL A 21 0.57 -18.42 -6.74
C VAL A 21 0.53 -18.00 -8.21
N LEU A 22 -0.66 -17.89 -8.80
CA LEU A 22 -0.83 -17.45 -10.19
C LEU A 22 -0.21 -16.06 -10.41
N PHE A 23 -0.49 -15.11 -9.53
CA PHE A 23 0.08 -13.77 -9.62
C PHE A 23 1.59 -13.74 -9.39
N ARG A 24 2.13 -14.63 -8.54
CA ARG A 24 3.58 -14.80 -8.39
C ARG A 24 4.23 -15.32 -9.67
N CYS A 25 3.61 -16.29 -10.35
CA CYS A 25 4.09 -16.78 -11.64
C CYS A 25 4.07 -15.68 -12.72
N ILE A 26 2.99 -14.91 -12.79
CA ILE A 26 2.88 -13.77 -13.73
C ILE A 26 3.97 -12.74 -13.44
N SER A 27 4.14 -12.35 -12.17
CA SER A 27 5.18 -11.39 -11.77
C SER A 27 6.58 -11.92 -12.10
N PHE A 28 6.84 -13.21 -11.93
CA PHE A 28 8.12 -13.84 -12.32
C PHE A 28 8.38 -13.73 -13.82
N ILE A 29 7.39 -14.08 -14.66
CA ILE A 29 7.52 -14.01 -16.12
C ILE A 29 7.74 -12.56 -16.57
N LEU A 30 7.01 -11.60 -16.01
CA LEU A 30 7.17 -10.19 -16.33
C LEU A 30 8.53 -9.66 -15.88
N ASN A 31 9.02 -10.05 -14.70
CA ASN A 31 10.37 -9.70 -14.27
C ASN A 31 11.45 -10.30 -15.20
N ALA A 32 11.30 -11.55 -15.65
CA ALA A 32 12.20 -12.15 -16.62
C ALA A 32 12.18 -11.41 -17.97
N TYR A 33 11.00 -11.00 -18.43
CA TYR A 33 10.85 -10.17 -19.63
C TYR A 33 11.56 -8.82 -19.49
N ILE A 34 11.39 -8.15 -18.35
CA ILE A 34 12.05 -6.87 -18.05
C ILE A 34 13.57 -7.01 -18.10
N ILE A 35 14.14 -8.06 -17.49
CA ILE A 35 15.60 -8.32 -17.51
C ILE A 35 16.13 -8.36 -18.94
N ARG A 36 15.39 -9.03 -19.84
CA ARG A 36 15.80 -9.18 -21.23
C ARG A 36 15.68 -7.88 -22.04
N THR A 37 14.69 -7.04 -21.73
CA THR A 37 14.41 -5.81 -22.50
C THR A 37 15.22 -4.61 -22.03
N VAL A 38 15.40 -4.44 -20.72
CA VAL A 38 15.96 -3.24 -20.09
C VAL A 38 17.45 -3.39 -19.75
N GLY A 39 17.92 -4.62 -19.57
CA GLY A 39 19.30 -4.91 -19.17
C GLY A 39 19.49 -4.93 -17.65
N GLN A 40 20.58 -5.57 -17.22
CA GLN A 40 20.84 -5.83 -15.79
C GLN A 40 21.24 -4.57 -15.00
N ASP A 41 21.91 -3.60 -15.64
CA ASP A 41 22.40 -2.40 -14.97
C ASP A 41 21.25 -1.49 -14.51
N VAL A 42 20.29 -1.22 -15.39
CA VAL A 42 19.12 -0.40 -15.09
C VAL A 42 18.23 -1.06 -14.03
N LEU A 43 18.09 -2.39 -14.09
CA LEU A 43 17.41 -3.15 -13.05
C LEU A 43 18.12 -3.10 -11.70
N GLY A 44 19.46 -3.13 -11.70
CA GLY A 44 20.26 -2.90 -10.51
C GLY A 44 19.96 -1.54 -9.89
N ILE A 45 19.89 -0.49 -10.70
CA ILE A 45 19.54 0.86 -10.24
C ILE A 45 18.12 0.87 -9.65
N MET A 46 17.14 0.26 -10.32
CA MET A 46 15.76 0.19 -9.81
C MET A 46 15.66 -0.53 -8.47
N ASN A 47 16.15 -1.78 -8.40
CA ASN A 47 15.90 -2.63 -7.25
C ASN A 47 16.84 -2.32 -6.07
N VAL A 48 18.12 -2.07 -6.34
CA VAL A 48 19.12 -1.88 -5.28
C VAL A 48 19.14 -0.44 -4.79
N ARG A 49 18.68 0.55 -5.58
CA ARG A 49 18.70 1.95 -5.17
C ARG A 49 17.32 2.55 -4.97
N LEU A 50 16.45 2.50 -5.98
CA LEU A 50 15.14 3.17 -5.89
C LEU A 50 14.18 2.44 -4.94
N LEU A 51 14.02 1.11 -5.10
CA LEU A 51 13.22 0.31 -4.16
C LEU A 51 13.82 0.27 -2.76
N LEU A 52 15.15 0.32 -2.65
CA LEU A 52 15.83 0.43 -1.35
C LEU A 52 15.50 1.76 -0.67
N LEU A 53 15.53 2.87 -1.42
CA LEU A 53 15.14 4.19 -0.92
C LEU A 53 13.70 4.17 -0.40
N GLU A 54 12.76 3.68 -1.21
CA GLU A 54 11.35 3.54 -0.85
C GLU A 54 11.17 2.73 0.44
N SER A 55 11.73 1.52 0.48
CA SER A 55 11.64 0.64 1.65
C SER A 55 12.24 1.29 2.90
N THR A 56 13.33 2.04 2.76
CA THR A 56 13.99 2.74 3.88
C THR A 56 13.14 3.90 4.40
N ILE A 57 12.57 4.72 3.52
CA ILE A 57 11.67 5.82 3.90
C ILE A 57 10.46 5.27 4.64
N LEU A 58 9.78 4.28 4.07
CA LEU A 58 8.58 3.68 4.68
C LEU A 58 8.94 3.02 6.01
N PHE A 59 10.01 2.22 6.07
CA PHE A 59 10.41 1.57 7.31
C PHE A 59 10.67 2.56 8.46
N LEU A 60 11.42 3.63 8.19
CA LEU A 60 11.75 4.63 9.22
C LEU A 60 10.55 5.47 9.66
N SER A 61 9.63 5.79 8.73
CA SER A 61 8.49 6.67 9.01
C SER A 61 7.26 5.93 9.55
N GLN A 62 7.04 4.69 9.13
CA GLN A 62 5.80 3.95 9.36
C GLN A 62 5.90 2.97 10.53
N GLU A 63 6.87 2.06 10.50
CA GLU A 63 6.93 0.89 11.40
C GLU A 63 6.91 1.24 12.90
N PRO A 64 7.65 2.26 13.38
CA PRO A 64 7.63 2.61 14.80
C PRO A 64 6.24 3.06 15.27
N ILE A 65 5.59 3.91 14.47
CA ILE A 65 4.27 4.48 14.79
C ILE A 65 3.20 3.40 14.68
N PHE A 66 3.27 2.56 13.66
CA PHE A 66 2.31 1.48 13.44
C PHE A 66 2.33 0.46 14.58
N LYS A 67 3.53 0.07 15.04
CA LYS A 67 3.68 -0.84 16.19
C LYS A 67 3.17 -0.21 17.48
N ALA A 68 3.44 1.08 17.70
CA ALA A 68 2.93 1.80 18.87
C ALA A 68 1.39 1.85 18.87
N CYS A 69 0.77 2.16 17.72
CA CYS A 69 -0.68 2.22 17.58
C CYS A 69 -1.35 0.85 17.78
N LEU A 70 -0.78 -0.22 17.22
CA LEU A 70 -1.31 -1.58 17.39
C LEU A 70 -1.22 -2.09 18.83
N ALA A 71 -0.20 -1.68 19.59
CA ALA A 71 -0.10 -1.99 21.01
C ALA A 71 -1.21 -1.30 21.83
N ASP A 72 -1.54 -0.05 21.48
CA ASP A 72 -2.51 0.78 22.19
C ASP A 72 -3.96 0.62 21.69
N THR A 73 -4.20 -0.13 20.60
CA THR A 73 -5.57 -0.37 20.07
C THR A 73 -6.50 -1.05 21.11
N LYS A 74 -5.94 -1.63 22.17
CA LYS A 74 -6.70 -2.20 23.29
C LYS A 74 -7.37 -1.14 24.19
N SER A 75 -6.93 0.12 24.15
CA SER A 75 -7.46 1.22 24.98
C SER A 75 -8.65 1.97 24.34
N GLN A 76 -9.15 1.52 23.18
CA GLN A 76 -10.36 2.02 22.47
C GLN A 76 -10.34 3.48 21.98
N ASN A 77 -9.28 4.25 22.22
CA ASN A 77 -9.20 5.66 21.82
C ASN A 77 -8.79 5.85 20.34
N TRP A 78 -9.71 5.54 19.43
CA TRP A 78 -9.51 5.65 17.98
C TRP A 78 -9.15 7.05 17.48
N ALA A 79 -9.65 8.11 18.12
CA ALA A 79 -9.29 9.49 17.81
C ALA A 79 -7.79 9.77 18.00
N GLN A 80 -7.23 9.28 19.11
CA GLN A 80 -5.80 9.42 19.40
C GLN A 80 -4.95 8.61 18.41
N ILE A 81 -5.37 7.38 18.11
CA ILE A 81 -4.67 6.51 17.15
C ILE A 81 -4.61 7.15 15.77
N VAL A 82 -5.74 7.66 15.25
CA VAL A 82 -5.77 8.32 13.95
C VAL A 82 -4.85 9.54 13.95
N ASN A 83 -4.95 10.41 14.96
CA ASN A 83 -4.09 11.60 15.05
C ASN A 83 -2.59 11.23 15.12
N GLN A 84 -2.23 10.17 15.83
CA GLN A 84 -0.85 9.68 15.93
C GLN A 84 -0.32 9.14 14.60
N VAL A 85 -1.16 8.44 13.82
CA VAL A 85 -0.77 8.01 12.47
C VAL A 85 -0.64 9.22 11.54
N TRP A 86 -1.47 10.25 11.65
CA TRP A 86 -1.31 11.46 10.82
C TRP A 86 0.02 12.19 11.07
N LEU A 87 0.58 12.12 12.27
CA LEU A 87 1.91 12.65 12.59
C LEU A 87 3.03 11.94 11.79
N SER A 88 2.79 10.73 11.27
CA SER A 88 3.75 10.02 10.43
C SER A 88 3.97 10.67 9.06
N ILE A 89 3.01 11.44 8.55
CA ILE A 89 3.11 12.10 7.24
C ILE A 89 4.16 13.22 7.23
N PRO A 90 4.13 14.22 8.14
CA PRO A 90 5.19 15.23 8.18
C PRO A 90 6.55 14.59 8.49
N LEU A 91 6.58 13.54 9.32
CA LEU A 91 7.80 12.77 9.56
C LEU A 91 8.34 12.11 8.28
N CYS A 92 7.46 11.50 7.46
CA CYS A 92 7.80 10.92 6.16
C CYS A 92 8.33 11.98 5.19
N ILE A 93 7.75 13.18 5.16
CA ILE A 93 8.25 14.31 4.34
C ILE A 93 9.67 14.72 4.79
N CYS A 94 9.92 14.83 6.09
CA CYS A 94 11.26 15.16 6.61
C CYS A 94 12.27 14.07 6.25
N ILE A 95 11.95 12.80 6.53
CA ILE A 95 12.84 11.65 6.27
C ILE A 95 13.11 11.49 4.78
N SER A 96 12.07 11.57 3.93
CA SER A 96 12.22 11.46 2.48
C SER A 96 13.08 12.58 1.90
N THR A 97 12.96 13.81 2.39
CA THR A 97 13.82 14.93 1.95
C THR A 97 15.30 14.65 2.26
N VAL A 98 15.60 14.20 3.49
CA VAL A 98 16.97 13.86 3.90
C VAL A 98 17.51 12.67 3.10
N LEU A 99 16.73 11.60 2.97
CA LEU A 99 17.17 10.39 2.27
C LEU A 99 17.34 10.61 0.75
N VAL A 100 16.44 11.36 0.11
CA VAL A 100 16.62 11.75 -1.30
C VAL A 100 17.89 12.57 -1.49
N TYR A 101 18.18 13.51 -0.58
CA TYR A 101 19.42 14.28 -0.63
C TYR A 101 20.65 13.37 -0.52
N VAL A 102 20.65 12.40 0.42
CA VAL A 102 21.73 11.42 0.60
C VAL A 102 21.88 10.54 -0.64
N TRP A 103 20.78 10.03 -1.21
CA TRP A 103 20.82 9.17 -2.40
C TRP A 103 21.36 9.89 -3.64
N ILE A 104 20.99 11.17 -3.82
CA ILE A 104 21.43 11.95 -4.98
C ILE A 104 22.88 12.44 -4.83
N ASN A 105 23.29 12.88 -3.64
CA ASN A 105 24.58 13.58 -3.48
C ASN A 105 25.68 12.70 -2.88
N LEU A 106 25.34 11.79 -1.97
CA LEU A 106 26.32 10.98 -1.23
C LEU A 106 26.51 9.59 -1.84
N LEU A 107 25.43 9.02 -2.40
CA LEU A 107 25.40 7.64 -2.93
C LEU A 107 25.51 7.56 -4.46
N SER A 108 25.69 8.69 -5.15
CA SER A 108 25.64 8.74 -6.61
C SER A 108 26.91 8.23 -7.29
N THR A 109 26.95 6.91 -7.54
CA THR A 109 27.85 6.25 -8.50
C THR A 109 27.14 5.82 -9.78
N VAL A 110 26.06 6.51 -10.18
CA VAL A 110 25.33 6.20 -11.43
C VAL A 110 26.07 6.77 -12.63
N GLU A 111 26.16 6.00 -13.72
CA GLU A 111 26.69 6.46 -14.99
C GLU A 111 25.99 7.74 -15.50
N HIS A 112 26.76 8.66 -16.08
CA HIS A 112 26.27 10.00 -16.46
C HIS A 112 25.06 9.97 -17.40
N ALA A 113 24.90 8.91 -18.21
CA ALA A 113 23.77 8.75 -19.12
C ALA A 113 22.42 8.56 -18.40
N HIS A 114 22.41 7.90 -17.24
CA HIS A 114 21.19 7.60 -16.48
C HIS A 114 20.92 8.55 -15.31
N LEU A 115 21.90 9.40 -14.97
CA LEU A 115 21.83 10.36 -13.88
C LEU A 115 20.55 11.25 -13.88
N PRO A 116 20.09 11.84 -14.99
CA PRO A 116 18.89 12.68 -14.98
C PRO A 116 17.62 11.87 -14.69
N GLN A 117 17.49 10.67 -15.26
CA GLN A 117 16.35 9.78 -15.02
C GLN A 117 16.36 9.26 -13.56
N TYR A 118 17.55 8.97 -13.02
CA TYR A 118 17.70 8.55 -11.63
C TYR A 118 17.27 9.63 -10.62
N LYS A 119 17.62 10.90 -10.86
CA LYS A 119 17.20 12.02 -10.00
C LYS A 119 15.67 12.15 -9.96
N ILE A 120 15.03 12.10 -11.13
CA ILE A 120 13.56 12.12 -11.23
C ILE A 120 12.98 10.93 -10.47
N GLY A 121 13.58 9.74 -10.61
CA GLY A 121 13.14 8.55 -9.88
C GLY A 121 13.24 8.69 -8.37
N CYS A 122 14.29 9.29 -7.82
CA CYS A 122 14.40 9.52 -6.38
C CYS A 122 13.27 10.42 -5.86
N TYR A 123 12.94 11.50 -6.56
CA TYR A 123 11.81 12.36 -6.19
C TYR A 123 10.46 11.63 -6.32
N ALA A 124 10.28 10.83 -7.38
CA ALA A 124 9.07 10.05 -7.57
C ALA A 124 8.87 8.99 -6.47
N MET A 125 9.94 8.32 -6.02
CA MET A 125 9.89 7.39 -4.89
C MET A 125 9.45 8.10 -3.61
N ALA A 126 9.99 9.30 -3.33
CA ALA A 126 9.57 10.09 -2.17
C ALA A 126 8.09 10.47 -2.23
N VAL A 127 7.59 10.91 -3.39
CA VAL A 127 6.17 11.22 -3.58
C VAL A 127 5.29 9.98 -3.38
N SER A 128 5.69 8.84 -3.95
CA SER A 128 5.01 7.55 -3.77
C SER A 128 4.94 7.15 -2.28
N CYS A 129 6.03 7.31 -1.53
CA CYS A 129 6.05 7.04 -0.08
C CYS A 129 5.06 7.92 0.69
N ILE A 130 4.94 9.20 0.33
CA ILE A 130 3.97 10.11 0.98
C ILE A 130 2.53 9.66 0.71
N ILE A 131 2.22 9.24 -0.53
CA ILE A 131 0.90 8.73 -0.91
C ILE A 131 0.56 7.43 -0.15
N GLU A 132 1.53 6.54 -0.02
CA GLU A 132 1.39 5.30 0.76
C GLU A 132 1.19 5.60 2.25
N GLN A 133 1.88 6.61 2.78
CA GLN A 133 1.69 7.07 4.16
C GLN A 133 0.27 7.58 4.44
N VAL A 134 -0.38 8.23 3.46
CA VAL A 134 -1.80 8.63 3.59
C VAL A 134 -2.71 7.40 3.65
N THR A 135 -2.39 6.37 2.87
CA THR A 135 -3.14 5.09 2.84
C THR A 135 -3.00 4.33 4.16
N GLN A 136 -1.95 4.61 4.92
CA GLN A 136 -1.56 3.88 6.12
C GLN A 136 -2.62 3.85 7.23
N VAL A 137 -3.39 4.93 7.41
CA VAL A 137 -4.50 4.98 8.38
C VAL A 137 -5.53 3.90 8.07
N MET A 138 -5.86 3.72 6.78
CA MET A 138 -6.83 2.72 6.31
C MET A 138 -6.27 1.31 6.43
N VAL A 139 -4.96 1.14 6.19
CA VAL A 139 -4.26 -0.14 6.42
C VAL A 139 -4.30 -0.50 7.90
N LEU A 140 -4.14 0.46 8.81
CA LEU A 140 -4.15 0.22 10.27
C LEU A 140 -5.50 -0.34 10.70
N VAL A 141 -6.57 0.35 10.28
CA VAL A 141 -7.95 -0.05 10.55
C VAL A 141 -8.22 -1.42 9.93
N SER A 142 -7.71 -1.69 8.74
CA SER A 142 -7.82 -3.02 8.13
C SER A 142 -7.15 -4.11 8.97
N GLN A 143 -6.00 -3.81 9.59
CA GLN A 143 -5.27 -4.76 10.43
C GLN A 143 -5.92 -4.96 11.81
N SER A 144 -6.39 -3.89 12.45
CA SER A 144 -7.03 -3.97 13.77
C SER A 144 -8.31 -4.79 13.75
N TYR A 145 -9.07 -4.72 12.66
CA TYR A 145 -10.30 -5.51 12.45
C TYR A 145 -10.05 -6.83 11.70
N CYS A 146 -8.79 -7.27 11.60
CA CYS A 146 -8.41 -8.55 11.00
C CYS A 146 -8.91 -8.76 9.55
N PHE A 147 -9.01 -7.70 8.75
CA PHE A 147 -9.29 -7.76 7.31
C PHE A 147 -8.06 -8.23 6.51
N VAL A 148 -7.47 -9.36 6.91
CA VAL A 148 -6.24 -9.90 6.32
C VAL A 148 -6.42 -10.19 4.82
N LYS A 149 -7.59 -10.73 4.42
CA LYS A 149 -7.88 -11.04 3.01
C LYS A 149 -7.93 -9.79 2.14
N LEU A 150 -8.54 -8.71 2.64
CA LEU A 150 -8.60 -7.43 1.92
C LEU A 150 -7.19 -6.88 1.71
N LYS A 151 -6.40 -6.81 2.78
CA LYS A 151 -5.02 -6.33 2.70
C LYS A 151 -4.23 -7.10 1.65
N VAL A 152 -4.25 -8.43 1.72
CA VAL A 152 -3.47 -9.25 0.78
C VAL A 152 -3.95 -9.07 -0.67
N MET A 153 -5.26 -8.92 -0.90
CA MET A 153 -5.79 -8.64 -2.23
C MET A 153 -5.35 -7.27 -2.75
N LEU A 154 -5.43 -6.22 -1.93
CA LEU A 154 -5.02 -4.86 -2.32
C LEU A 154 -3.51 -4.75 -2.55
N ASP A 155 -2.68 -5.36 -1.69
CA ASP A 155 -1.23 -5.42 -1.88
C ASP A 155 -0.86 -6.18 -3.17
N THR A 156 -1.62 -7.23 -3.49
CA THR A 156 -1.45 -7.98 -4.74
C THR A 156 -1.82 -7.12 -5.96
N ILE A 157 -2.96 -6.42 -5.91
CA ILE A 157 -3.40 -5.51 -6.97
C ILE A 157 -2.38 -4.39 -7.18
N TYR A 158 -1.81 -3.84 -6.11
CA TYR A 158 -0.75 -2.84 -6.17
C TYR A 158 0.47 -3.35 -6.96
N ILE A 159 1.01 -4.53 -6.60
CA ILE A 159 2.17 -5.12 -7.29
C ILE A 159 1.87 -5.39 -8.76
N ILE A 160 0.69 -5.93 -9.07
CA ILE A 160 0.27 -6.22 -10.45
C ILE A 160 0.12 -4.93 -11.25
N SER A 161 -0.58 -3.94 -10.70
CA SER A 161 -0.79 -2.64 -11.32
C SER A 161 0.55 -1.99 -11.67
N ARG A 162 1.48 -1.95 -10.71
CA ARG A 162 2.85 -1.43 -10.93
C ARG A 162 3.55 -2.17 -12.07
N THR A 163 3.50 -3.50 -12.06
CA THR A 163 4.20 -4.32 -13.06
C THR A 163 3.61 -4.14 -14.46
N ILE A 164 2.28 -4.10 -14.58
CA ILE A 164 1.59 -3.89 -15.87
C ILE A 164 1.91 -2.50 -16.43
N ILE A 165 1.78 -1.45 -15.61
CA ILE A 165 2.07 -0.07 -16.03
C ILE A 165 3.52 0.03 -16.47
N PHE A 166 4.45 -0.53 -15.69
CA PHE A 166 5.87 -0.51 -16.01
C PHE A 166 6.18 -1.21 -17.34
N VAL A 167 5.68 -2.44 -17.52
CA VAL A 167 5.90 -3.22 -18.75
C VAL A 167 5.30 -2.52 -19.97
N TYR A 168 4.12 -1.92 -19.82
CA TYR A 168 3.50 -1.13 -20.89
C TYR A 168 4.40 0.03 -21.35
N PHE A 169 4.93 0.83 -20.43
CA PHE A 169 5.82 1.93 -20.78
C PHE A 169 7.18 1.47 -21.34
N VAL A 170 7.77 0.42 -20.76
CA VAL A 170 9.05 -0.15 -21.22
C VAL A 170 8.93 -0.72 -22.62
N HIS A 171 7.81 -1.38 -22.94
CA HIS A 171 7.58 -1.93 -24.27
C HIS A 171 7.58 -0.85 -25.34
N ASN A 172 7.02 0.33 -25.04
CA ASN A 172 6.99 1.45 -25.97
C ASN A 172 8.38 2.11 -26.12
N ASN A 173 9.13 2.27 -25.03
CA ASN A 173 10.45 2.93 -25.04
C ASN A 173 11.40 2.36 -23.97
N PRO A 174 12.27 1.38 -24.31
CA PRO A 174 13.16 0.75 -23.34
C PRO A 174 14.24 1.71 -22.80
N SER A 175 14.65 2.72 -23.57
CA SER A 175 15.68 3.70 -23.17
C SER A 175 15.29 4.62 -22.01
N PHE A 176 13.99 4.69 -21.68
CA PHE A 176 13.46 5.51 -20.57
C PHE A 176 12.93 4.67 -19.41
N ALA A 177 13.46 3.45 -19.23
CA ALA A 177 12.97 2.49 -18.24
C ALA A 177 12.96 3.02 -16.79
N LEU A 178 13.93 3.85 -16.37
CA LEU A 178 13.91 4.42 -15.01
C LEU A 178 12.74 5.39 -14.80
N ASN A 179 12.42 6.21 -15.80
CA ASN A 179 11.26 7.10 -15.75
C ASN A 179 9.96 6.29 -15.80
N ALA A 180 9.90 5.25 -16.64
CA ALA A 180 8.76 4.33 -16.70
C ALA A 180 8.50 3.67 -15.34
N PHE A 181 9.55 3.22 -14.66
CA PHE A 181 9.45 2.64 -13.32
C PHE A 181 8.91 3.65 -12.30
N SER A 182 9.41 4.88 -12.36
CA SER A 182 9.00 5.97 -11.47
C SER A 182 7.52 6.33 -11.64
N ILE A 183 7.04 6.41 -12.88
CA ILE A 183 5.62 6.65 -13.19
C ILE A 183 4.76 5.47 -12.73
N ALA A 184 5.21 4.24 -12.99
CA ALA A 184 4.50 3.04 -12.58
C ALA A 184 4.35 2.95 -11.06
N GLN A 185 5.41 3.28 -10.32
CA GLN A 185 5.42 3.33 -8.87
C GLN A 185 4.38 4.32 -8.35
N VAL A 186 4.47 5.61 -8.72
CA VAL A 186 3.55 6.65 -8.26
C VAL A 186 2.09 6.32 -8.63
N SER A 187 1.88 5.84 -9.86
CA SER A 187 0.55 5.47 -10.34
C SER A 187 -0.03 4.30 -9.55
N SER A 188 0.77 3.28 -9.24
CA SER A 188 0.33 2.14 -8.43
C SER A 188 -0.01 2.55 -6.99
N SER A 189 0.76 3.46 -6.37
CA SER A 189 0.45 3.99 -5.03
C SER A 189 -0.86 4.78 -5.03
N ILE A 190 -1.15 5.55 -6.08
CA ILE A 190 -2.44 6.25 -6.24
C ILE A 190 -3.58 5.24 -6.39
N VAL A 191 -3.41 4.21 -7.21
CA VAL A 191 -4.42 3.15 -7.37
C VAL A 191 -4.69 2.47 -6.03
N LEU A 192 -3.66 2.16 -5.24
CA LEU A 192 -3.81 1.57 -3.91
C LEU A 192 -4.61 2.48 -2.97
N LEU A 193 -4.28 3.78 -2.92
CA LEU A 193 -5.02 4.76 -2.14
C LEU A 193 -6.51 4.80 -2.55
N LEU A 194 -6.79 4.88 -3.85
CA LEU A 194 -8.15 4.92 -4.37
C LEU A 194 -8.93 3.64 -4.04
N LEU A 195 -8.28 2.47 -4.10
CA LEU A 195 -8.92 1.19 -3.76
C LEU A 195 -9.27 1.12 -2.26
N TYR A 196 -8.38 1.58 -1.38
CA TYR A 196 -8.66 1.64 0.06
C TYR A 196 -9.79 2.64 0.36
N VAL A 197 -9.73 3.86 -0.20
CA VAL A 197 -10.79 4.87 -0.04
C VAL A 197 -12.12 4.35 -0.58
N GLY A 198 -12.13 3.75 -1.78
CA GLY A 198 -13.31 3.18 -2.41
C GLY A 198 -13.90 2.02 -1.60
N PHE A 199 -13.06 1.13 -1.08
CA PHE A 199 -13.50 0.03 -0.23
C PHE A 199 -14.14 0.55 1.06
N PHE A 200 -13.48 1.46 1.79
CA PHE A 200 -13.99 1.96 3.06
C PHE A 200 -15.24 2.86 2.89
N THR A 201 -15.33 3.64 1.82
CA THR A 201 -16.56 4.41 1.53
C THR A 201 -17.75 3.48 1.30
N TRP A 202 -17.57 2.44 0.49
CA TRP A 202 -18.60 1.43 0.24
C TRP A 202 -18.94 0.66 1.52
N TYR A 203 -17.94 0.19 2.27
CA TYR A 203 -18.10 -0.60 3.47
C TYR A 203 -18.86 0.15 4.58
N ILE A 204 -18.48 1.40 4.86
CA ILE A 204 -19.13 2.24 5.87
C ILE A 204 -20.58 2.57 5.48
N SER A 205 -20.82 2.85 4.19
CA SER A 205 -22.17 3.13 3.69
C SER A 205 -23.09 1.90 3.84
N ALA A 206 -22.59 0.72 3.48
CA ALA A 206 -23.31 -0.54 3.64
C ALA A 206 -23.58 -0.87 5.12
N LEU A 207 -22.61 -0.63 6.01
CA LEU A 207 -22.76 -0.84 7.45
C LEU A 207 -23.78 0.12 8.07
N THR A 208 -23.78 1.38 7.66
CA THR A 208 -24.73 2.40 8.14
C THR A 208 -26.16 2.06 7.71
N GLU A 209 -26.33 1.63 6.45
CA GLU A 209 -27.64 1.17 5.97
C GLU A 209 -28.13 -0.09 6.71
N PHE A 210 -27.21 -1.00 7.04
CA PHE A 210 -27.51 -2.18 7.86
C PHE A 210 -27.96 -1.80 9.28
N LYS A 211 -27.24 -0.89 9.96
CA LYS A 211 -27.63 -0.36 11.29
C LYS A 211 -29.01 0.30 11.26
N ARG A 212 -29.35 0.99 10.16
CA ARG A 212 -30.66 1.66 9.99
C ARG A 212 -31.82 0.68 9.73
N LYS A 213 -31.60 -0.41 8.98
CA LYS A 213 -32.69 -1.27 8.47
C LYS A 213 -33.12 -2.43 9.38
N GLY A 214 -32.43 -2.68 10.50
CA GLY A 214 -32.90 -3.65 11.52
C GLY A 214 -33.29 -5.03 10.96
N ASN A 215 -32.29 -5.89 10.71
CA ASN A 215 -32.35 -7.33 10.38
C ASN A 215 -32.69 -7.79 8.94
N SER A 216 -31.79 -8.64 8.39
CA SER A 216 -32.09 -10.00 7.84
C SER A 216 -30.87 -10.64 7.13
N LYS A 217 -29.89 -9.88 6.62
CA LYS A 217 -28.65 -10.44 5.99
C LYS A 217 -27.50 -10.71 6.98
N ALA A 218 -27.85 -11.13 8.20
CA ALA A 218 -27.10 -10.90 9.44
C ALA A 218 -25.97 -11.89 9.79
N ALA A 219 -25.13 -12.31 8.83
CA ALA A 219 -23.95 -13.14 9.15
C ALA A 219 -22.61 -12.45 8.90
N ILE A 220 -22.55 -11.40 8.04
CA ILE A 220 -21.27 -10.80 7.62
C ILE A 220 -20.85 -9.63 8.53
N PHE A 221 -21.81 -8.90 9.11
CA PHE A 221 -21.58 -7.68 9.90
C PHE A 221 -21.94 -7.81 11.38
N SER A 222 -22.44 -8.97 11.83
CA SER A 222 -22.88 -9.17 13.23
C SER A 222 -21.75 -9.01 14.24
N ASP A 223 -20.53 -9.43 13.87
CA ASP A 223 -19.33 -9.35 14.72
C ASP A 223 -18.64 -7.97 14.64
N MET A 224 -19.20 -7.00 13.91
CA MET A 224 -18.59 -5.69 13.65
C MET A 224 -19.47 -4.50 14.09
N LEU A 225 -20.35 -4.72 15.07
CA LEU A 225 -21.14 -3.66 15.69
C LEU A 225 -20.25 -2.60 16.37
N ASP A 226 -19.07 -3.01 16.86
CA ASP A 226 -18.06 -2.18 17.53
C ASP A 226 -17.20 -1.34 16.57
N PHE A 227 -17.53 -1.29 15.27
CA PHE A 227 -16.84 -0.42 14.32
C PHE A 227 -17.24 1.05 14.54
N PRO A 228 -16.30 1.94 14.94
CA PRO A 228 -16.61 3.28 15.44
C PRO A 228 -16.78 4.31 14.32
N PHE A 229 -16.31 4.03 13.11
CA PHE A 229 -16.28 5.02 12.03
C PHE A 229 -17.62 5.08 11.30
N THR A 230 -18.11 6.31 11.11
CA THR A 230 -19.39 6.63 10.44
C THR A 230 -19.18 7.24 9.06
N SER A 231 -17.97 7.75 8.79
CA SER A 231 -17.58 8.30 7.51
C SER A 231 -16.10 8.07 7.22
N VAL A 232 -15.71 8.10 5.94
CA VAL A 232 -14.28 8.10 5.55
C VAL A 232 -13.57 9.38 5.99
N LYS A 233 -14.33 10.45 6.27
CA LYS A 233 -13.79 11.67 6.89
C LYS A 233 -13.29 11.45 8.31
N ASP A 234 -13.76 10.42 9.00
CA ASP A 234 -13.32 10.08 10.37
C ASP A 234 -11.88 9.55 10.37
N PHE A 235 -11.34 9.18 9.21
CA PHE A 235 -9.93 8.85 9.04
C PHE A 235 -9.03 10.09 8.92
N LEU A 236 -9.58 11.32 8.86
CA LEU A 236 -8.81 12.56 8.83
C LEU A 236 -8.49 13.05 10.26
N PRO A 237 -7.39 13.81 10.46
CA PRO A 237 -6.98 14.22 11.78
C PRO A 237 -7.96 15.25 12.35
N GLY A 238 -8.26 15.14 13.66
CA GLY A 238 -9.10 16.09 14.39
C GLY A 238 -10.61 16.02 14.10
N VAL A 239 -11.09 15.03 13.34
CA VAL A 239 -12.52 14.88 13.03
C VAL A 239 -13.29 14.14 14.14
N MET A 240 -12.67 13.13 14.77
CA MET A 240 -13.27 12.41 15.88
C MET A 240 -12.99 13.11 17.22
N ALA A 241 -14.02 13.22 18.06
CA ALA A 241 -13.87 13.67 19.44
C ALA A 241 -13.19 12.57 20.28
N ASN A 242 -12.24 12.97 21.14
CA ASN A 242 -11.66 12.06 22.11
C ASN A 242 -12.75 11.61 23.10
N GLN A 243 -12.83 10.31 23.35
CA GLN A 243 -13.69 9.73 24.38
C GLN A 243 -12.96 9.64 25.72
#